data_AF-A0A1I1JTE7-F1
#
_entry.id   AF-A0A1I1JTE7-F1
#
_cell.length_a   1.000
_cell.length_b   1.000
_cell.length_c   1.000
_cell.angle_alpha   90.00
_cell.angle_beta   90.00
_cell.angle_gamma   90.00
#
_symmetry.space_group_name_H-M   'P 1'
#
loop_
_entity.id
_entity.type
_entity.pdbx_description
1 polymer ?
#
loop_
_entity_poly.entity_id
_entity_poly.type
_entity_poly.pdbx_seq_one_letter_code
_entity_poly.pdbx_strand_id
1 'polypeptide(L)'
;MRMPSEEEQAIAESYVLDRILYRPDTDVKKALKYVGAYILTSNAIASLSFAVLSKLGVFGYLPERLNLFHTNHSKLFIFLYFLMIFIITALFVMKKAVIGAIRLYQHYAPEQIRRRCLFKPTCSEYAILAVQKYGVIIGLYKAYIRLFKKCRGTIYGIDYP
;
A
#
# COMPACT_ATOMS: atom_id res chain seq x y z
N MET A 1 7.41 -11.60 25.38
CA MET A 1 8.60 -11.11 24.65
C MET A 1 9.79 -11.50 25.51
N ARG A 2 10.85 -12.10 24.97
CA ARG A 2 12.09 -12.31 25.73
C ARG A 2 12.72 -10.95 26.01
N MET A 3 13.26 -10.74 27.20
CA MET A 3 14.00 -9.50 27.48
C MET A 3 15.26 -9.47 26.61
N PRO A 4 15.49 -8.37 25.85
CA PRO A 4 16.69 -8.22 25.02
C PRO A 4 17.93 -8.07 25.91
N SER A 5 19.05 -8.61 25.44
CA SER A 5 20.35 -8.43 26.09
C SER A 5 20.76 -6.95 26.13
N GLU A 6 21.66 -6.58 27.05
CA GLU A 6 22.16 -5.21 27.17
C GLU A 6 22.81 -4.72 25.87
N GLU A 7 23.55 -5.60 25.20
CA GLU A 7 24.16 -5.32 23.89
C GLU A 7 23.10 -5.02 22.81
N GLU A 8 22.05 -5.85 22.71
CA GLU A 8 20.96 -5.63 21.75
C GLU A 8 20.21 -4.32 22.01
N GLN A 9 20.02 -3.96 23.28
CA GLN A 9 19.39 -2.69 23.66
C GLN A 9 20.25 -1.51 23.22
N ALA A 10 21.55 -1.51 23.52
CA ALA A 10 22.47 -0.45 23.13
C ALA A 10 22.56 -0.28 21.60
N ILE A 11 22.57 -1.38 20.84
CA ILE A 11 22.59 -1.35 19.36
C ILE A 11 21.28 -0.75 18.81
N ALA A 12 20.13 -1.12 19.38
CA ALA A 12 18.84 -0.60 18.94
C ALA A 12 18.66 0.87 19.32
N GLU A 13 19.09 1.26 20.52
CA GLU A 13 19.04 2.64 21.00
C GLU A 13 19.90 3.58 20.15
N SER A 14 21.18 3.26 19.95
CA SER A 14 22.08 4.04 19.09
C SER A 14 21.55 4.15 17.65
N TYR A 15 20.99 3.07 17.10
CA TYR A 15 20.32 3.12 15.80
C TYR A 15 19.11 4.07 15.79
N VAL A 16 18.34 4.11 16.87
CA VAL A 16 17.17 4.98 16.94
C VAL A 16 17.57 6.45 17.08
N LEU A 17 18.47 6.73 18.01
CA LEU A 17 18.80 8.08 18.47
C LEU A 17 19.82 8.77 17.58
N ASP A 18 20.78 8.03 17.02
CA ASP A 18 21.94 8.64 16.35
C ASP A 18 21.91 8.53 14.83
N ARG A 19 21.04 7.69 14.25
CA ARG A 19 21.01 7.54 12.78
C ARG A 19 20.67 8.85 12.07
N ILE A 20 21.25 9.01 10.88
CA ILE A 20 20.90 10.07 9.94
C ILE A 20 19.51 9.79 9.37
N LEU A 21 18.59 10.76 9.52
CA LEU A 21 17.23 10.62 9.01
C LEU A 21 17.15 11.05 7.54
N TYR A 22 17.28 10.08 6.64
CA TYR A 22 16.98 10.30 5.22
C TYR A 22 15.49 10.64 5.04
N ARG A 23 15.20 11.72 4.29
CA ARG A 23 13.84 12.11 3.88
C ARG A 23 13.68 11.80 2.38
N PRO A 24 12.78 10.87 2.01
CA PRO A 24 12.57 10.53 0.60
C PRO A 24 12.15 11.76 -0.22
N ASP A 25 12.62 11.87 -1.46
CA ASP A 25 12.19 12.91 -2.41
C ASP A 25 10.80 12.58 -3.00
N THR A 26 9.78 12.65 -2.14
CA THR A 26 8.37 12.51 -2.52
C THR A 26 7.55 13.55 -1.79
N ASP A 27 6.68 14.25 -2.52
CA ASP A 27 5.78 15.26 -1.96
C ASP A 27 4.32 14.92 -2.33
N VAL A 28 3.38 15.69 -1.76
CA VAL A 28 1.96 15.53 -2.06
C VAL A 28 1.68 15.74 -3.56
N LYS A 29 2.42 16.63 -4.24
CA LYS A 29 2.22 16.91 -5.67
C LYS A 29 2.56 15.70 -6.54
N LYS A 30 3.70 15.04 -6.28
CA LYS A 30 4.10 13.78 -6.94
C LYS A 30 3.10 12.68 -6.64
N ALA A 31 2.66 12.54 -5.39
CA ALA A 31 1.64 11.56 -5.02
C ALA A 31 0.33 11.78 -5.78
N LEU A 32 -0.18 13.02 -5.83
CA LEU A 32 -1.38 13.38 -6.60
C LEU A 32 -1.20 13.11 -8.09
N LYS A 33 -0.02 13.39 -8.67
CA LYS A 33 0.29 13.08 -10.06
C LYS A 33 0.21 11.57 -10.33
N TYR A 34 0.75 10.73 -9.45
CA TYR A 34 0.66 9.27 -9.59
C TYR A 34 -0.79 8.77 -9.45
N VAL A 35 -1.57 9.32 -8.52
CA VAL A 35 -2.98 8.98 -8.36
C VAL A 35 -3.80 9.39 -9.59
N GLY A 36 -3.59 10.61 -10.10
CA GLY A 36 -4.23 11.09 -11.33
C GLY A 36 -3.85 10.24 -12.55
N ALA A 37 -2.58 9.90 -12.70
CA ALA A 37 -2.12 9.01 -13.75
C ALA A 37 -2.77 7.62 -13.65
N TYR A 38 -2.85 7.05 -12.45
CA TYR A 38 -3.55 5.77 -12.21
C TYR A 38 -5.02 5.86 -12.66
N ILE A 39 -5.77 6.86 -12.18
CA ILE A 39 -7.19 7.03 -12.55
C ILE A 39 -7.36 7.18 -14.06
N LEU A 40 -6.53 8.00 -14.71
CA LEU A 40 -6.58 8.20 -16.16
C LEU A 40 -6.30 6.90 -16.91
N THR A 41 -5.26 6.17 -16.52
CA THR A 41 -4.91 4.89 -17.15
C THR A 41 -5.97 3.81 -16.93
N SER A 42 -6.54 3.68 -15.74
CA SER A 42 -7.61 2.71 -15.46
C SER A 42 -8.88 3.02 -16.24
N ASN A 43 -9.26 4.30 -16.37
CA ASN A 43 -10.37 4.72 -17.23
C ASN A 43 -10.08 4.43 -18.71
N ALA A 44 -8.88 4.75 -19.19
CA ALA A 44 -8.49 4.48 -20.57
C ALA A 44 -8.52 2.98 -20.88
N ILE A 45 -8.00 2.14 -19.97
CA ILE A 45 -8.05 0.68 -20.09
C ILE A 45 -9.50 0.21 -20.15
N ALA A 46 -10.35 0.62 -19.19
CA ALA A 46 -11.75 0.20 -19.14
C ALA A 46 -12.53 0.59 -20.42
N SER A 47 -12.37 1.84 -20.87
CA SER A 47 -13.03 2.33 -22.09
C SER A 47 -12.55 1.60 -23.34
N LEU A 48 -11.22 1.43 -23.48
CA LEU A 48 -10.63 0.76 -24.65
C LEU A 48 -11.01 -0.71 -24.69
N SER A 49 -10.88 -1.42 -23.56
CA SER A 49 -11.21 -2.84 -23.49
C SER A 49 -12.71 -3.08 -23.70
N PHE A 50 -13.58 -2.22 -23.14
CA PHE A 50 -15.02 -2.29 -23.40
C PHE A 50 -15.32 -2.10 -24.89
N ALA A 51 -14.78 -1.05 -25.52
CA ALA A 51 -14.99 -0.77 -26.93
C ALA A 51 -14.52 -1.92 -27.84
N VAL A 52 -13.35 -2.50 -27.55
CA VAL A 52 -12.82 -3.66 -28.30
C VAL A 52 -13.73 -4.88 -28.12
N LEU A 53 -14.12 -5.21 -26.89
CA LEU A 53 -15.00 -6.36 -26.62
C LEU A 53 -16.38 -6.21 -27.25
N SER A 54 -16.95 -5.00 -27.23
CA SER A 54 -18.20 -4.67 -27.92
C SER A 54 -18.06 -4.85 -29.43
N LYS A 55 -16.97 -4.34 -30.03
CA LYS A 55 -16.72 -4.45 -31.48
C LYS A 55 -16.51 -5.88 -31.94
N LEU A 56 -15.86 -6.71 -31.12
CA LEU A 56 -15.65 -8.13 -31.37
C LEU A 56 -16.91 -8.97 -31.10
N GLY A 57 -18.00 -8.37 -30.61
CA GLY A 57 -19.24 -9.09 -30.30
C GLY A 57 -19.13 -10.06 -29.12
N VAL A 58 -18.10 -9.93 -28.27
CA VAL A 58 -17.83 -10.86 -27.17
C VAL A 58 -19.01 -10.95 -26.20
N PHE A 59 -19.70 -9.82 -25.98
CA PHE A 59 -20.87 -9.78 -25.11
C PHE A 59 -22.07 -10.60 -25.62
N GLY A 60 -22.10 -10.94 -26.92
CA GLY A 60 -23.11 -11.83 -27.49
C GLY A 60 -22.92 -13.31 -27.13
N TYR A 61 -21.70 -13.69 -26.75
CA TYR A 61 -21.36 -15.05 -26.30
C TYR A 61 -21.54 -15.23 -24.79
N LEU A 62 -22.07 -14.23 -24.08
CA LEU A 62 -22.36 -14.34 -22.65
C LEU A 62 -23.46 -15.39 -22.40
N PRO A 63 -23.41 -16.10 -21.25
CA PRO A 63 -24.50 -16.95 -20.81
C PRO A 63 -25.84 -16.19 -20.82
N GLU A 64 -26.94 -16.88 -21.11
CA GLU A 64 -28.26 -16.26 -21.34
C GLU A 64 -28.67 -15.28 -20.24
N ARG A 65 -28.47 -15.63 -18.96
CA ARG A 65 -28.76 -14.75 -17.81
C ARG A 65 -27.95 -13.44 -17.82
N LEU A 66 -26.69 -13.52 -18.22
CA LEU A 66 -25.78 -12.36 -18.30
C LEU A 66 -26.07 -11.51 -19.53
N ASN A 67 -26.41 -12.12 -20.65
CA ASN A 67 -26.81 -11.40 -21.86
C ASN A 67 -28.12 -10.64 -21.63
N LEU A 68 -29.13 -11.29 -21.02
CA LEU A 68 -30.39 -10.63 -20.63
C LEU A 68 -30.16 -9.46 -19.66
N PHE A 69 -29.23 -9.62 -18.72
CA PHE A 69 -28.85 -8.53 -17.82
C PHE A 69 -28.16 -7.38 -18.56
N HIS A 70 -27.26 -7.69 -19.50
CA HIS A 70 -26.59 -6.70 -20.35
C HIS A 70 -27.58 -5.89 -21.19
N THR A 71 -28.60 -6.54 -21.76
CA THR A 71 -29.61 -5.85 -22.58
C THR A 71 -30.60 -5.04 -21.73
N ASN A 72 -31.13 -5.61 -20.65
CA ASN A 72 -32.11 -4.94 -19.78
C ASN A 72 -31.50 -3.82 -18.92
N HIS A 73 -30.22 -3.96 -18.55
CA HIS A 73 -29.54 -3.06 -17.61
C HIS A 73 -28.15 -2.62 -18.11
N SER A 74 -28.07 -2.18 -19.37
CA SER A 74 -26.83 -1.78 -20.04
C SER A 74 -25.94 -0.82 -19.22
N LYS A 75 -26.53 0.21 -18.60
CA LYS A 75 -25.79 1.17 -17.75
C LYS A 75 -25.16 0.50 -16.53
N LEU A 76 -25.88 -0.40 -15.87
CA LEU A 76 -25.37 -1.12 -14.70
C LEU A 76 -24.29 -2.12 -15.10
N PHE A 77 -24.45 -2.80 -16.24
CA PHE A 77 -23.41 -3.68 -16.78
C PHE A 77 -22.10 -2.92 -17.04
N ILE A 78 -22.16 -1.76 -17.70
CA ILE A 78 -20.98 -0.92 -17.95
C ILE A 78 -20.34 -0.47 -16.62
N PHE A 79 -21.16 -0.02 -15.66
CA PHE A 79 -20.66 0.39 -14.35
C PHE A 79 -19.92 -0.76 -13.64
N LEU A 80 -20.51 -1.96 -13.60
CA LEU A 80 -19.90 -3.14 -12.97
C LEU A 80 -18.62 -3.57 -13.70
N TYR A 81 -18.60 -3.47 -15.03
CA TYR A 81 -17.40 -3.73 -15.82
C TYR A 81 -16.26 -2.76 -15.47
N PHE A 82 -16.54 -1.46 -15.42
CA PHE A 82 -15.56 -0.45 -15.01
C PHE A 82 -15.08 -0.72 -13.59
N LEU A 83 -16.00 -0.97 -12.65
CA LEU A 83 -15.67 -1.29 -11.27
C LEU A 83 -14.74 -2.52 -11.20
N MET A 84 -15.01 -3.57 -11.97
CA MET A 84 -14.16 -4.76 -12.04
C MET A 84 -12.74 -4.41 -12.54
N ILE A 85 -12.60 -3.62 -13.60
CA ILE A 85 -11.29 -3.17 -14.11
C ILE A 85 -10.56 -2.32 -13.06
N PHE A 86 -11.26 -1.44 -12.35
CA PHE A 86 -10.70 -0.65 -11.26
C PHE A 86 -10.20 -1.54 -10.10
N ILE A 87 -10.95 -2.57 -9.71
CA ILE A 87 -10.53 -3.52 -8.69
C ILE A 87 -9.27 -4.27 -9.13
N ILE A 88 -9.27 -4.80 -10.36
CA ILE A 88 -8.13 -5.54 -10.91
C ILE A 88 -6.88 -4.66 -10.93
N THR A 89 -6.97 -3.47 -11.52
CA THR A 89 -5.83 -2.54 -11.60
C THR A 89 -5.36 -2.06 -10.22
N ALA A 90 -6.28 -1.84 -9.28
CA ALA A 90 -5.95 -1.50 -7.89
C ALA A 90 -5.09 -2.58 -7.23
N LEU A 91 -5.43 -3.86 -7.39
CA LEU A 91 -4.67 -4.98 -6.82
C LEU A 91 -3.21 -4.99 -7.31
N PHE A 92 -2.96 -4.67 -8.58
CA PHE A 92 -1.59 -4.61 -9.13
C PHE A 92 -0.77 -3.45 -8.56
N VAL A 93 -1.39 -2.30 -8.28
CA VAL A 93 -0.66 -1.10 -7.82
C VAL A 93 -0.60 -0.97 -6.29
N MET A 94 -1.44 -1.71 -5.56
CA MET A 94 -1.64 -1.55 -4.10
C MET A 94 -0.34 -1.58 -3.30
N LYS A 95 0.57 -2.52 -3.60
CA LYS A 95 1.86 -2.63 -2.91
C LYS A 95 2.70 -1.35 -3.04
N LYS A 96 2.79 -0.81 -4.25
CA LYS A 96 3.52 0.43 -4.52
C LYS A 96 2.83 1.63 -3.86
N ALA A 97 1.51 1.68 -3.89
CA ALA A 97 0.73 2.74 -3.25
C ALA A 97 0.97 2.79 -1.73
N VAL A 98 0.93 1.65 -1.05
CA VAL A 98 1.17 1.56 0.40
C VAL A 98 2.61 1.97 0.76
N ILE A 99 3.60 1.45 0.04
CA ILE A 99 5.01 1.86 0.27
C ILE A 99 5.19 3.36 -0.02
N GLY A 100 4.54 3.87 -1.07
CA GLY A 100 4.52 5.30 -1.40
C GLY A 100 3.94 6.15 -0.27
N ALA A 101 2.82 5.72 0.33
CA ALA A 101 2.21 6.40 1.48
C ALA A 101 3.15 6.42 2.70
N ILE A 102 3.83 5.30 2.99
CA ILE A 102 4.82 5.27 4.09
C ILE A 102 6.00 6.20 3.81
N ARG A 103 6.48 6.27 2.56
CA ARG A 103 7.55 7.21 2.16
C ARG A 103 7.10 8.66 2.25
N LEU A 104 5.86 8.97 1.89
CA LEU A 104 5.26 10.29 2.03
C LEU A 104 5.18 10.69 3.51
N TYR A 105 4.79 9.76 4.38
CA TYR A 105 4.90 9.95 5.82
C TYR A 105 6.34 10.21 6.24
N GLN A 106 7.34 9.43 5.79
CA GLN A 106 8.75 9.65 6.14
C GLN A 106 9.30 11.01 5.67
N HIS A 107 8.75 11.57 4.59
CA HIS A 107 9.11 12.90 4.08
C HIS A 107 8.61 14.02 5.00
N TYR A 108 7.35 13.97 5.44
CA TYR A 108 6.74 15.02 6.24
C TYR A 108 6.86 14.83 7.76
N ALA A 109 7.05 13.59 8.24
CA ALA A 109 7.09 13.29 9.66
C ALA A 109 8.24 14.05 10.33
N PRO A 110 7.93 14.86 11.37
CA PRO A 110 8.95 15.52 12.17
C PRO A 110 9.95 14.52 12.75
N GLU A 111 11.20 14.97 12.90
CA GLU A 111 12.27 14.18 13.48
C GLU A 111 11.92 13.64 14.87
N GLN A 112 11.29 14.48 15.71
CA GLN A 112 10.80 14.09 17.02
C GLN A 112 9.84 12.89 17.00
N ILE A 113 9.06 12.72 15.93
CA ILE A 113 8.17 11.55 15.78
C ILE A 113 8.98 10.34 15.30
N ARG A 114 9.89 10.54 14.34
CA ARG A 114 10.73 9.47 13.76
C ARG A 114 11.76 8.89 14.74
N ARG A 115 12.10 9.63 15.82
CA ARG A 115 12.98 9.17 16.91
C ARG A 115 12.25 8.55 18.10
N ARG A 116 10.91 8.48 18.11
CA ARG A 116 10.13 7.78 19.17
C ARG A 116 10.09 6.26 19.03
N CYS A 117 10.62 5.72 17.93
CA CYS A 117 10.59 4.28 17.73
C CYS A 117 11.55 3.59 18.70
N LEU A 118 11.17 2.44 19.27
CA LEU A 118 12.01 1.70 20.21
C LEU A 118 12.77 0.56 19.55
N PHE A 119 12.71 0.43 18.23
CA PHE A 119 13.25 -0.75 17.58
C PHE A 119 14.08 -0.49 16.34
N LYS A 120 14.99 -1.42 16.08
CA LYS A 120 15.71 -1.60 14.82
C LYS A 120 15.12 -2.78 14.04
N PRO A 121 14.71 -2.60 12.77
CA PRO A 121 14.54 -1.32 12.08
C PRO A 121 13.33 -0.56 12.65
N THR A 122 13.18 0.73 12.30
CA THR A 122 12.09 1.55 12.83
C THR A 122 10.72 1.07 12.37
N CYS A 123 9.63 1.48 13.04
CA CYS A 123 8.28 1.05 12.68
C CYS A 123 7.93 1.35 11.20
N SER A 124 8.35 2.49 10.67
CA SER A 124 8.12 2.83 9.25
C SER A 124 8.93 1.97 8.28
N GLU A 125 10.17 1.64 8.62
CA GLU A 125 11.03 0.73 7.84
C GLU A 125 10.54 -0.72 7.93
N TYR A 126 10.19 -1.16 9.14
CA TYR A 126 9.53 -2.44 9.39
C TYR A 126 8.27 -2.58 8.55
N ALA A 127 7.42 -1.54 8.47
CA ALA A 127 6.22 -1.57 7.65
C ALA A 127 6.53 -1.77 6.17
N ILE A 128 7.55 -1.10 5.63
CA ILE A 128 8.00 -1.28 4.24
C ILE A 128 8.50 -2.72 4.04
N LEU A 129 9.39 -3.21 4.90
CA LEU A 129 9.95 -4.57 4.82
C LEU A 129 8.85 -5.64 4.95
N ALA A 130 7.89 -5.45 5.85
CA ALA A 130 6.78 -6.38 6.07
C ALA A 130 5.85 -6.43 4.85
N VAL A 131 5.51 -5.28 4.27
CA VAL A 131 4.71 -5.21 3.02
C VAL A 131 5.47 -5.80 1.83
N GLN A 132 6.81 -5.66 1.81
CA GLN A 132 7.64 -6.26 0.78
C GLN A 132 7.66 -7.79 0.88
N LYS A 133 7.81 -8.33 2.10
CA LYS A 133 7.98 -9.76 2.39
C LYS A 133 6.65 -10.54 2.40
N TYR A 134 5.61 -10.00 3.03
CA TYR A 134 4.34 -10.72 3.27
C TYR A 134 3.15 -10.20 2.46
N GLY A 135 3.36 -9.21 1.59
CA GLY A 135 2.28 -8.54 0.88
C GLY A 135 1.54 -7.51 1.74
N VAL A 136 0.58 -6.80 1.13
CA VAL A 136 -0.04 -5.62 1.74
C VAL A 136 -0.82 -5.97 3.00
N ILE A 137 -1.69 -6.98 2.94
CA ILE A 137 -2.62 -7.30 4.05
C ILE A 137 -1.83 -7.76 5.29
N ILE A 138 -1.03 -8.81 5.14
CA ILE A 138 -0.26 -9.39 6.25
C ILE A 138 0.84 -8.42 6.71
N GLY A 139 1.48 -7.73 5.77
CA GLY A 139 2.51 -6.73 6.08
C GLY A 139 1.96 -5.57 6.92
N LEU A 140 0.80 -5.02 6.56
CA LEU A 140 0.14 -3.97 7.33
C LEU A 140 -0.34 -4.46 8.69
N TYR A 141 -0.86 -5.69 8.79
CA TYR A 141 -1.24 -6.28 10.07
C TYR A 141 -0.05 -6.39 11.03
N LYS A 142 1.10 -6.90 10.54
CA LYS A 142 2.35 -6.95 11.33
C LYS A 142 2.84 -5.55 11.71
N ALA A 143 2.79 -4.60 10.78
CA ALA A 143 3.16 -3.20 11.03
C ALA A 143 2.24 -2.55 12.09
N TYR A 144 0.94 -2.84 12.07
CA TYR A 144 -0.03 -2.37 13.05
C TYR A 144 0.30 -2.93 14.45
N ILE A 145 0.51 -4.25 14.57
CA ILE A 145 0.94 -4.85 15.85
C ILE A 145 2.22 -4.20 16.34
N ARG A 146 3.19 -4.00 15.44
CA ARG A 146 4.46 -3.36 15.77
C ARG A 146 4.26 -1.95 16.34
N LEU A 147 3.51 -1.11 15.64
CA LEU A 147 3.30 0.29 16.00
C LEU A 147 2.45 0.46 17.28
N PHE A 148 1.36 -0.31 17.41
CA PHE A 148 0.37 -0.11 18.48
C PHE A 148 0.51 -1.06 19.65
N LYS A 149 1.22 -2.18 19.54
CA LYS A 149 1.34 -3.13 20.66
C LYS A 149 2.76 -3.29 21.17
N LYS A 150 3.76 -3.28 20.27
CA LYS A 150 5.17 -3.51 20.65
C LYS A 150 5.92 -2.21 20.89
N CYS A 151 5.81 -1.23 20.00
CA CYS A 151 6.56 0.02 20.04
C CYS A 151 5.95 1.04 21.01
N ARG A 152 5.86 0.65 22.29
CA ARG A 152 5.36 1.46 23.40
C ARG A 152 6.21 1.15 24.64
N GLY A 153 6.51 2.17 25.45
CA GLY A 153 7.34 2.05 26.65
C GLY A 153 8.75 2.63 26.45
N THR A 154 9.74 2.01 27.07
CA THR A 154 11.13 2.50 27.14
C THR A 154 12.19 1.47 26.74
N ILE A 155 11.78 0.23 26.43
CA ILE A 155 12.72 -0.87 26.15
C ILE A 155 13.06 -0.87 24.65
N TYR A 156 14.34 -0.73 24.33
CA TYR A 156 14.84 -0.85 22.98
C TYR A 156 15.00 -2.32 22.55
N GLY A 157 14.89 -2.62 21.26
CA GLY A 157 15.15 -3.97 20.78
C GLY A 157 15.28 -4.12 19.26
N ILE A 158 15.61 -5.33 18.83
CA ILE A 158 15.78 -5.69 17.42
C ILE A 158 14.64 -6.65 17.03
N ASP A 159 13.83 -6.28 16.04
CA ASP A 159 12.78 -7.19 15.52
C ASP A 159 12.45 -6.83 14.06
N TYR A 160 12.85 -7.74 13.17
CA TYR A 160 12.65 -7.69 11.73
C TYR A 160 11.44 -8.53 11.31
N PRO A 161 10.72 -8.13 10.25
CA PRO A 161 9.59 -8.89 9.74
C PRO A 161 10.02 -10.19 9.08
#